data_AF-A0A9P3A8K7-F1
#
_entry.id   AF-A0A9P3A8K7-F1
#
_cell.length_a   1.000
_cell.length_b   1.000
_cell.length_c   1.000
_cell.angle_alpha   90.00
_cell.angle_beta   90.00
_cell.angle_gamma   90.00
#
_symmetry.space_group_name_H-M   'P 1'
#
loop_
_entity.id
_entity.type
_entity.pdbx_description
1 polymer ?
#
loop_
_entity_poly.entity_id
_entity_poly.type
_entity_poly.pdbx_seq_one_letter_code
_entity_poly.pdbx_strand_id
1 'polypeptide(L)'
;MLRIDDCLEGHVLIGLVLSLASFVFLILTAFSTPYIRSITYLDVPSGVSSGVSFGSFGYCEATAAASVSSCHRSVGYEYGSEIVVWLTRTLILFAFAAMFMLLAFLALVLSLLKVGKFMWNPIYVRTAALLGTTLAILSEIFALNLFVTARMRYDAQGIRPTYGAALWLGLIGAIAGFLSVCVGGPAFAGRYMYRAHPQRAYNV
;
A
#
# COMPACT_ATOMS: atom_id res chain seq x y z
N MET A 1 -25.86 -25.86 -8.65
CA MET A 1 -24.94 -26.20 -9.77
C MET A 1 -24.08 -24.97 -10.00
N LEU A 2 -22.83 -24.99 -9.54
CA LEU A 2 -21.83 -23.94 -9.81
C LEU A 2 -21.13 -24.32 -11.11
N ARG A 3 -21.25 -23.46 -12.11
CA ARG A 3 -20.77 -23.63 -13.48
C ARG A 3 -19.25 -23.42 -13.51
N ILE A 4 -18.55 -24.10 -14.41
CA ILE A 4 -17.08 -23.97 -14.59
C ILE A 4 -16.66 -22.52 -14.94
N ASP A 5 -17.57 -21.74 -15.51
CA ASP A 5 -17.39 -20.30 -15.75
C ASP A 5 -17.41 -19.48 -14.43
N ASP A 6 -18.16 -19.93 -13.42
CA ASP A 6 -18.30 -19.25 -12.12
C ASP A 6 -17.01 -19.31 -11.29
N CYS A 7 -16.22 -20.39 -11.41
CA CYS A 7 -14.94 -20.54 -10.71
C CYS A 7 -13.83 -19.65 -11.29
N LEU A 8 -13.86 -19.41 -12.61
CA LEU A 8 -12.92 -18.50 -13.29
C LEU A 8 -13.23 -17.06 -12.88
N GLU A 9 -14.51 -16.70 -12.78
CA GLU A 9 -14.96 -15.39 -12.34
C GLU A 9 -14.64 -15.12 -10.85
N GLY A 10 -14.75 -16.14 -9.98
CA GLY A 10 -14.47 -15.99 -8.55
C GLY A 10 -13.04 -15.52 -8.23
N HIS A 11 -12.01 -16.12 -8.84
CA HIS A 11 -10.61 -15.74 -8.60
C HIS A 11 -10.28 -14.34 -9.17
N VAL A 12 -10.88 -14.00 -10.30
CA VAL A 12 -10.75 -12.68 -10.91
C VAL A 12 -11.41 -11.62 -10.02
N LEU A 13 -12.59 -11.91 -9.47
CA LEU A 13 -13.32 -11.01 -8.56
C LEU A 13 -12.59 -10.83 -7.22
N ILE A 14 -12.05 -11.91 -6.64
CA ILE A 14 -11.22 -11.85 -5.43
C ILE A 14 -9.97 -10.99 -5.71
N GLY A 15 -9.28 -11.22 -6.83
CA GLY A 15 -8.15 -10.40 -7.24
C GLY A 15 -8.50 -8.94 -7.45
N LEU A 16 -9.68 -8.65 -8.01
CA LEU A 16 -10.17 -7.30 -8.25
C LEU A 16 -10.43 -6.56 -6.93
N VAL A 17 -11.10 -7.21 -5.98
CA VAL A 17 -11.37 -6.62 -4.65
C VAL A 17 -10.07 -6.42 -3.87
N LEU A 18 -9.17 -7.39 -3.88
CA LEU A 18 -7.89 -7.30 -3.17
C LEU A 18 -6.95 -6.25 -3.78
N SER A 19 -6.88 -6.16 -5.10
CA SER A 19 -6.08 -5.14 -5.78
C SER A 19 -6.64 -3.74 -5.57
N LEU A 20 -7.96 -3.57 -5.58
CA LEU A 20 -8.61 -2.31 -5.25
C LEU A 20 -8.38 -1.91 -3.79
N ALA A 21 -8.57 -2.83 -2.84
CA ALA A 21 -8.33 -2.58 -1.42
C ALA A 21 -6.86 -2.20 -1.17
N SER A 22 -5.92 -2.94 -1.77
CA SER A 22 -4.49 -2.64 -1.71
C SER A 22 -4.18 -1.25 -2.28
N PHE A 23 -4.73 -0.91 -3.46
CA PHE A 23 -4.58 0.42 -4.05
C PHE A 23 -5.06 1.52 -3.10
N VAL A 24 -6.26 1.39 -2.53
CA VAL A 24 -6.84 2.38 -1.61
C VAL A 24 -5.98 2.53 -0.34
N PHE A 25 -5.52 1.43 0.25
CA PHE A 25 -4.70 1.53 1.45
C PHE A 25 -3.31 2.10 1.17
N LEU A 26 -2.66 1.71 0.07
CA LEU A 26 -1.34 2.23 -0.31
C LEU A 26 -1.42 3.71 -0.70
N ILE A 27 -2.49 4.15 -1.38
CA ILE A 27 -2.65 5.56 -1.75
C ILE A 27 -2.95 6.43 -0.52
N LEU A 28 -3.75 5.96 0.43
CA LEU A 28 -3.98 6.65 1.72
C LEU A 28 -2.71 6.74 2.56
N THR A 29 -1.88 5.70 2.51
CA THR A 29 -0.58 5.65 3.18
C THR A 29 0.42 6.60 2.53
N ALA A 30 0.43 6.66 1.18
CA ALA A 30 1.26 7.58 0.40
C ALA A 30 0.83 9.04 0.59
N PHE A 31 -0.46 9.33 0.64
CA PHE A 31 -1.00 10.68 0.88
C PHE A 31 -1.49 10.87 2.32
N SER A 32 -0.74 10.32 3.26
CA SER A 32 -0.92 10.60 4.69
C SER A 32 -0.64 12.07 5.00
N THR A 33 -0.40 12.41 6.27
CA THR A 33 0.02 13.77 6.67
C THR A 33 1.17 14.25 5.74
N PRO A 34 1.13 15.49 5.21
CA PRO A 34 0.31 16.65 5.57
C PRO A 34 -1.04 16.78 4.84
N TYR A 35 -1.42 15.82 4.00
CA TYR A 35 -2.67 15.92 3.22
C TYR A 35 -3.88 15.48 4.05
N ILE A 36 -3.77 14.35 4.74
CA ILE A 36 -4.82 13.80 5.61
C ILE A 36 -4.33 13.80 7.05
N ARG A 37 -4.80 14.76 7.85
CA ARG A 37 -4.35 14.96 9.26
C ARG A 37 -4.69 13.79 10.19
N SER A 38 -5.70 12.99 9.87
CA SER A 38 -6.08 11.82 10.67
C SER A 38 -5.18 10.61 10.43
N ILE A 39 -4.38 10.62 9.36
CA ILE A 39 -3.51 9.50 8.97
C ILE A 39 -2.07 9.94 9.17
N THR A 40 -1.49 9.52 10.29
CA THR A 40 -0.11 9.82 10.71
C THR A 40 0.67 8.52 10.86
N TYR A 41 1.99 8.56 10.71
CA TYR A 41 2.85 7.42 11.06
C TYR A 41 3.29 7.46 12.51
N LEU A 42 3.69 8.65 12.95
CA LEU A 42 4.18 8.89 14.29
C LEU A 42 3.67 10.25 14.74
N ASP A 43 3.07 10.30 15.92
CA ASP A 43 2.59 11.52 16.55
C ASP A 43 3.35 11.78 17.84
N VAL A 44 4.04 12.92 17.89
CA VAL A 44 4.84 13.35 19.01
C VAL A 44 4.01 14.34 19.82
N PRO A 45 3.60 13.99 21.05
CA PRO A 45 2.74 14.86 21.84
C PRO A 45 3.43 16.19 22.18
N SER A 46 2.64 17.26 22.13
CA SER A 46 2.99 18.64 22.50
C SER A 46 3.20 18.78 24.01
N GLY A 47 4.33 18.29 24.53
CA GLY A 47 4.66 18.44 25.94
C GLY A 47 4.88 19.90 26.37
N VAL A 48 5.80 20.63 25.69
CA VAL A 48 6.30 21.94 26.17
C VAL A 48 6.34 23.06 25.11
N SER A 49 6.36 22.78 23.79
CA SER A 49 6.43 23.87 22.79
C SER A 49 5.72 23.62 21.46
N SER A 50 5.75 22.41 20.91
CA SER A 50 4.97 22.03 19.73
C SER A 50 4.81 20.51 19.62
N GLY A 51 3.64 20.06 19.19
CA GLY A 51 3.36 18.66 18.87
C GLY A 51 3.59 18.45 17.39
N VAL A 52 4.18 17.33 16.99
CA VAL A 52 4.56 17.09 15.59
C VAL A 52 4.04 15.75 15.12
N SER A 53 3.30 15.78 14.02
CA SER A 53 2.75 14.60 13.38
C SER A 53 3.47 14.35 12.06
N PHE A 54 4.06 13.16 11.93
CA PHE A 54 4.82 12.75 10.76
C PHE A 54 3.98 11.95 9.78
N GLY A 55 4.21 12.20 8.50
CA GLY A 55 3.62 11.48 7.39
C GLY A 55 4.66 11.03 6.35
N SER A 56 4.18 10.57 5.20
CA SER A 56 5.03 10.09 4.10
C SER A 56 5.71 11.21 3.31
N PHE A 57 5.00 12.31 3.07
CA PHE A 57 5.48 13.43 2.23
C PHE A 57 5.61 14.74 3.01
N GLY A 58 5.77 14.65 4.33
CA GLY A 58 5.96 15.81 5.17
C GLY A 58 5.55 15.57 6.62
N TYR A 59 5.47 16.68 7.34
CA TYR A 59 5.07 16.71 8.74
C TYR A 59 4.22 17.94 8.99
N CYS A 60 3.42 17.90 10.05
CA CYS A 60 2.69 19.06 10.53
C CYS A 60 3.08 19.33 11.98
N GLU A 61 3.33 20.60 12.28
CA GLU A 61 3.58 21.10 13.62
C GLU A 61 2.33 21.80 14.15
N ALA A 62 1.87 21.36 15.31
CA ALA A 62 0.86 22.03 16.10
C ALA A 62 1.55 22.83 17.22
N THR A 63 1.53 24.16 17.11
CA THR A 63 1.99 25.04 18.18
C THR A 63 0.84 25.35 19.12
N ALA A 64 1.07 25.32 20.44
CA ALA A 64 0.02 25.54 21.44
C ALA A 64 -0.66 26.92 21.34
N ALA A 65 -0.02 27.89 20.68
CA ALA A 65 -0.51 29.26 20.50
C ALA A 65 -1.23 29.51 19.15
N ALA A 66 -1.12 28.62 18.17
CA ALA A 66 -1.75 28.80 16.87
C ALA A 66 -2.89 27.79 16.67
N SER A 67 -4.08 28.29 16.39
CA SER A 67 -5.23 27.49 15.92
C SER A 67 -4.99 26.83 14.55
N VAL A 68 -3.85 27.13 13.92
CA VAL A 68 -3.45 26.67 12.59
C VAL A 68 -2.15 25.86 12.70
N SER A 69 -2.24 24.56 12.44
CA SER A 69 -1.07 23.68 12.31
C SER A 69 -0.28 24.06 11.05
N SER A 70 1.00 24.37 11.18
CA SER A 70 1.90 24.60 10.04
C SER A 70 2.32 23.26 9.46
N CYS A 71 2.06 23.04 8.17
CA CYS A 71 2.38 21.77 7.51
C CYS A 71 3.44 21.99 6.44
N HIS A 72 4.57 21.29 6.59
CA HIS A 72 5.64 21.28 5.60
C HIS A 72 5.43 20.09 4.66
N ARG A 73 5.46 20.36 3.34
CA ARG A 73 5.26 19.34 2.29
C ARG A 73 6.52 19.21 1.48
N SER A 74 7.23 18.09 1.62
CA SER A 74 8.42 17.80 0.84
C SER A 74 8.67 16.30 0.81
N VAL A 75 9.03 15.77 -0.37
CA VAL A 75 9.49 14.40 -0.51
C VAL A 75 10.91 14.32 0.03
N GLY A 76 11.15 13.44 1.00
CA GLY A 76 12.46 13.37 1.64
C GLY A 76 12.75 14.53 2.58
N TYR A 77 11.73 14.94 3.37
CA TYR A 77 11.87 16.02 4.32
C TYR A 77 12.93 15.73 5.39
N GLU A 78 13.53 16.80 5.89
CA GLU A 78 14.47 16.78 7.00
C GLU A 78 13.75 17.33 8.23
N TYR A 79 13.85 16.63 9.35
CA TYR A 79 13.26 17.06 10.61
C TYR A 79 14.12 16.58 11.78
N GLY A 80 14.78 17.54 12.44
CA GLY A 80 15.65 17.26 13.57
C GLY A 80 16.78 16.27 13.25
N SER A 81 17.31 15.66 14.30
CA SER A 81 18.33 14.60 14.19
C SER A 81 17.73 13.19 14.29
N GLU A 82 16.45 13.12 14.64
CA GLU A 82 15.72 11.91 14.97
C GLU A 82 15.23 11.18 13.71
N ILE A 83 14.87 11.94 12.67
CA ILE A 83 14.39 11.42 11.39
C ILE A 83 15.55 11.27 10.41
N VAL A 84 15.64 10.10 9.79
CA VAL A 84 16.67 9.78 8.81
C VAL A 84 16.20 10.19 7.41
N VAL A 85 16.80 11.23 6.83
CA VAL A 85 16.40 11.87 5.57
C VAL A 85 16.35 10.91 4.37
N TRP A 86 17.29 9.97 4.28
CA TRP A 86 17.30 9.05 3.14
C TRP A 86 16.14 8.03 3.21
N LEU A 87 15.68 7.67 4.41
CA LEU A 87 14.49 6.84 4.61
C LEU A 87 13.21 7.62 4.29
N THR A 88 13.16 8.94 4.54
CA THR A 88 11.97 9.73 4.18
C THR A 88 11.77 9.80 2.66
N ARG A 89 12.86 9.74 1.88
CA ARG A 89 12.80 9.67 0.41
C ARG A 89 12.23 8.36 -0.11
N THR A 90 12.45 7.25 0.58
CA THR A 90 11.98 5.94 0.11
C THR A 90 10.46 5.78 0.28
N LEU A 91 9.77 6.60 1.08
CA LEU A 91 8.31 6.52 1.19
C LEU A 91 7.55 6.86 -0.11
N ILE A 92 8.21 7.45 -1.11
CA ILE A 92 7.64 7.61 -2.45
C ILE A 92 7.32 6.26 -3.11
N LEU A 93 7.97 5.18 -2.69
CA LEU A 93 7.71 3.82 -3.16
C LEU A 93 6.26 3.39 -2.92
N PHE A 94 5.59 3.89 -1.87
CA PHE A 94 4.15 3.63 -1.68
C PHE A 94 3.29 4.17 -2.82
N ALA A 95 3.62 5.34 -3.37
CA ALA A 95 2.89 5.92 -4.50
C ALA A 95 3.09 5.10 -5.79
N PHE A 96 4.33 4.66 -6.04
CA PHE A 96 4.62 3.76 -7.16
C PHE A 96 3.94 2.39 -7.00
N ALA A 97 3.97 1.81 -5.79
CA ALA A 97 3.27 0.58 -5.49
C ALA A 97 1.76 0.71 -5.75
N ALA A 98 1.12 1.79 -5.29
CA ALA A 98 -0.27 2.09 -5.56
C ALA A 98 -0.54 2.20 -7.08
N MET A 99 0.33 2.87 -7.84
CA MET A 99 0.19 2.98 -9.30
C MET A 99 0.16 1.60 -9.98
N PHE A 100 1.06 0.68 -9.61
CA PHE A 100 1.07 -0.67 -10.14
C PHE A 100 -0.14 -1.50 -9.71
N MET A 101 -0.63 -1.33 -8.49
CA MET A 101 -1.87 -1.97 -8.04
C MET A 101 -3.09 -1.44 -8.79
N LEU A 102 -3.13 -0.16 -9.13
CA LEU A 102 -4.17 0.42 -10.00
C LEU A 102 -4.11 -0.14 -11.41
N LEU A 103 -2.91 -0.28 -11.99
CA LEU A 103 -2.72 -0.93 -13.30
C LEU A 103 -3.21 -2.38 -13.29
N ALA A 104 -2.92 -3.14 -12.23
CA ALA A 104 -3.42 -4.50 -12.06
C ALA A 104 -4.95 -4.54 -11.95
N PHE A 105 -5.54 -3.63 -11.19
CA PHE A 105 -7.00 -3.47 -11.08
C PHE A 105 -7.64 -3.17 -12.43
N LEU A 106 -7.13 -2.18 -13.18
CA LEU A 106 -7.65 -1.81 -14.50
C LEU A 106 -7.53 -2.96 -15.49
N ALA A 107 -6.42 -3.70 -15.47
CA ALA A 107 -6.24 -4.88 -16.31
C ALA A 107 -7.28 -5.97 -16.00
N LEU A 108 -7.60 -6.20 -14.72
CA LEU A 108 -8.66 -7.13 -14.30
C LEU A 108 -10.05 -6.67 -14.75
N VAL A 109 -10.37 -5.38 -14.60
CA VAL A 109 -11.65 -4.81 -15.06
C VAL A 109 -11.81 -4.98 -16.57
N LEU A 110 -10.78 -4.66 -17.35
CA LEU A 110 -10.83 -4.78 -18.80
C LEU A 110 -10.87 -6.25 -19.26
N SER A 111 -10.26 -7.16 -18.49
CA SER A 111 -10.40 -8.62 -18.70
C SER A 111 -11.85 -9.08 -18.52
N LEU A 112 -12.54 -8.60 -17.47
CA LEU A 112 -13.97 -8.89 -17.22
C LEU A 112 -14.88 -8.32 -18.32
N LEU A 113 -14.58 -7.11 -18.82
CA LEU A 113 -15.33 -6.47 -19.90
C LEU A 113 -15.07 -7.11 -21.28
N LYS A 114 -14.21 -8.13 -21.37
CA LYS A 114 -13.85 -8.84 -22.61
C LYS A 114 -13.36 -7.89 -23.72
N VAL A 115 -12.68 -6.80 -23.34
CA VAL A 115 -12.17 -5.80 -24.28
C VAL A 115 -10.89 -6.31 -24.95
N GLY A 116 -11.07 -6.95 -26.11
CA GLY A 116 -9.97 -7.36 -26.99
C GLY A 116 -9.19 -8.60 -26.54
N LYS A 117 -8.64 -9.34 -27.51
CA LYS A 117 -7.87 -10.59 -27.27
C LYS A 117 -6.56 -10.35 -26.51
N PHE A 118 -6.01 -9.13 -26.55
CA PHE A 118 -4.74 -8.76 -25.92
C PHE A 118 -4.83 -8.66 -24.38
N MET A 119 -5.96 -8.19 -23.86
CA MET A 119 -6.19 -7.97 -22.42
C MET A 119 -6.49 -9.25 -21.63
N TRP A 120 -6.65 -10.37 -22.34
CA TRP A 120 -6.86 -11.69 -21.74
C TRP A 120 -5.56 -12.37 -21.32
N ASN A 121 -4.40 -11.77 -21.59
CA ASN A 121 -3.14 -12.36 -21.19
C ASN A 121 -2.91 -12.17 -19.66
N PRO A 122 -2.91 -13.26 -18.85
CA PRO A 122 -2.74 -13.18 -17.40
C PRO A 122 -1.37 -12.64 -16.98
N ILE A 123 -0.40 -12.59 -17.90
CA ILE A 123 0.94 -12.08 -17.63
C ILE A 123 0.89 -10.62 -17.18
N TYR A 124 0.11 -9.75 -17.84
CA TYR A 124 0.09 -8.32 -17.51
C TYR A 124 -0.44 -8.03 -16.10
N VAL A 125 -1.51 -8.72 -15.71
CA VAL A 125 -2.09 -8.59 -14.36
C VAL A 125 -1.08 -9.05 -13.31
N ARG A 126 -0.47 -10.24 -13.52
CA ARG A 126 0.45 -10.82 -12.55
C ARG A 126 1.74 -10.04 -12.41
N THR A 127 2.32 -9.56 -13.51
CA THR A 127 3.56 -8.76 -13.45
C THR A 127 3.30 -7.41 -12.80
N ALA A 128 2.20 -6.72 -13.12
CA ALA A 128 1.84 -5.47 -12.48
C ALA A 128 1.59 -5.66 -10.98
N ALA A 129 0.81 -6.67 -10.58
CA ALA A 129 0.55 -6.96 -9.17
C ALA A 129 1.84 -7.37 -8.42
N LEU A 130 2.73 -8.16 -9.04
CA LEU A 130 4.00 -8.58 -8.43
C LEU A 130 4.96 -7.40 -8.25
N LEU A 131 5.01 -6.46 -9.21
CA LEU A 131 5.78 -5.23 -9.05
C LEU A 131 5.18 -4.33 -7.97
N GLY A 132 3.86 -4.13 -7.97
CA GLY A 132 3.20 -3.31 -6.95
C GLY A 132 3.41 -3.85 -5.53
N THR A 133 3.30 -5.16 -5.35
CA THR A 133 3.49 -5.82 -4.05
C THR A 133 4.91 -5.81 -3.56
N THR A 134 5.89 -6.09 -4.43
CA THR A 134 7.30 -6.03 -4.03
C THR A 134 7.69 -4.63 -3.60
N LEU A 135 7.27 -3.60 -4.34
CA LEU A 135 7.49 -2.19 -3.95
C LEU A 135 6.76 -1.82 -2.65
N ALA A 136 5.53 -2.31 -2.44
CA ALA A 136 4.79 -2.08 -1.20
C ALA A 136 5.51 -2.69 0.01
N ILE A 137 5.96 -3.95 -0.09
CA ILE A 137 6.69 -4.63 0.98
C ILE A 137 8.02 -3.91 1.27
N LEU A 138 8.75 -3.53 0.23
CA LEU A 138 10.03 -2.80 0.37
C LEU A 138 9.82 -1.45 1.07
N SER A 139 8.78 -0.72 0.66
CA SER A 139 8.40 0.57 1.26
C SER A 139 7.99 0.41 2.72
N GLU A 140 7.21 -0.63 3.05
CA GLU A 140 6.78 -0.92 4.42
C GLU A 140 7.96 -1.25 5.34
N ILE A 141 8.93 -2.05 4.85
CA ILE A 141 10.15 -2.34 5.60
C ILE A 141 10.91 -1.04 5.91
N PHE A 142 11.05 -0.14 4.94
CA PHE A 142 11.72 1.14 5.18
C PHE A 142 10.94 2.04 6.14
N ALA A 143 9.61 2.11 6.02
CA ALA A 143 8.76 2.88 6.91
C ALA A 143 8.86 2.38 8.36
N LEU A 144 8.78 1.06 8.58
CA LEU A 144 8.96 0.46 9.91
C LEU A 144 10.33 0.79 10.50
N ASN A 145 11.41 0.61 9.75
CA ASN A 145 12.75 0.95 10.21
C ASN A 145 12.88 2.45 10.57
N LEU A 146 12.27 3.34 9.78
CA LEU A 146 12.31 4.78 10.00
C LEU A 146 11.60 5.13 11.31
N PHE A 147 10.34 4.74 11.44
CA PHE A 147 9.50 5.19 12.55
C PHE A 147 9.78 4.43 13.85
N VAL A 148 10.32 3.20 13.80
CA VAL A 148 10.87 2.52 14.98
C VAL A 148 12.12 3.21 15.47
N THR A 149 13.06 3.55 14.58
CA THR A 149 14.30 4.27 14.95
C THR A 149 13.97 5.66 15.50
N ALA A 150 13.06 6.39 14.85
CA ALA A 150 12.61 7.70 15.30
C ALA A 150 12.00 7.61 16.71
N ARG A 151 11.12 6.63 16.95
CA ARG A 151 10.53 6.41 18.27
C ARG A 151 11.58 6.14 19.34
N MET A 152 12.54 5.26 19.09
CA MET A 152 13.61 4.97 20.06
C MET A 152 14.43 6.23 20.40
N ARG A 153 14.68 7.11 19.42
CA ARG A 153 15.39 8.38 19.64
C ARG A 153 14.56 9.37 20.46
N TYR A 154 13.26 9.47 20.21
CA TYR A 154 12.36 10.31 21.01
C TYR A 154 12.20 9.77 22.44
N ASP A 155 12.05 8.45 22.60
CA ASP A 155 11.95 7.81 23.91
C ASP A 155 13.23 8.05 24.74
N ALA A 156 14.42 8.07 24.10
CA ALA A 156 15.69 8.42 24.75
C ALA A 156 15.76 9.89 25.22
N GLN A 157 14.96 10.78 24.63
CA GLN A 157 14.81 12.18 25.04
C GLN A 157 13.70 12.37 26.10
N GLY A 158 13.07 11.28 26.56
CA GLY A 158 11.96 11.32 27.52
C GLY A 158 10.62 11.71 26.91
N ILE A 159 10.52 11.80 25.59
CA ILE A 159 9.28 12.09 24.86
C ILE A 159 8.70 10.77 24.37
N ARG A 160 7.44 10.48 24.71
CA ARG A 160 6.77 9.23 24.31
C ARG A 160 5.88 9.45 23.08
N PRO A 161 6.35 9.18 21.85
CA PRO A 161 5.51 9.30 20.67
C PRO A 161 4.59 8.09 20.53
N THR A 162 3.48 8.30 19.81
CA THR A 162 2.48 7.27 19.52
C THR A 162 2.48 6.92 18.03
N TYR A 163 2.29 5.65 17.70
CA TYR A 163 2.15 5.25 16.30
C TYR A 163 0.75 5.60 15.79
N GLY A 164 0.70 6.13 14.57
CA GLY A 164 -0.56 6.46 13.92
C GLY A 164 -1.05 5.38 12.96
N ALA A 165 -2.18 5.66 12.32
CA ALA A 165 -2.86 4.72 11.43
C ALA A 165 -2.09 4.40 10.14
N ALA A 166 -1.23 5.30 9.65
CA ALA A 166 -0.57 5.15 8.34
C ALA A 166 0.29 3.88 8.25
N LEU A 167 0.98 3.53 9.34
CA LEU A 167 1.79 2.32 9.45
C LEU A 167 0.93 1.06 9.22
N TRP A 168 -0.23 1.01 9.86
CA TRP A 168 -1.15 -0.13 9.74
C TRP A 168 -1.81 -0.20 8.37
N LEU A 169 -2.14 0.94 7.77
CA LEU A 169 -2.70 0.99 6.43
C LEU A 169 -1.69 0.50 5.38
N GLY A 170 -0.41 0.87 5.50
CA GLY A 170 0.67 0.37 4.64
C GLY A 170 0.79 -1.15 4.71
N LEU A 171 0.83 -1.69 5.94
CA LEU A 171 0.88 -3.14 6.18
C LEU A 171 -0.32 -3.90 5.60
N ILE A 172 -1.55 -3.42 5.86
CA ILE A 172 -2.77 -4.04 5.31
C ILE A 172 -2.77 -3.96 3.79
N GLY A 173 -2.34 -2.83 3.21
CA GLY A 173 -2.20 -2.65 1.78
C GLY A 173 -1.21 -3.63 1.15
N ALA A 174 -0.06 -3.85 1.78
CA ALA A 174 0.95 -4.81 1.34
C ALA A 174 0.44 -6.26 1.40
N ILE A 175 -0.24 -6.64 2.49
CA ILE A 175 -0.84 -7.98 2.65
C ILE A 175 -1.92 -8.22 1.61
N ALA A 176 -2.84 -7.26 1.43
CA ALA A 176 -3.92 -7.36 0.43
C ALA A 176 -3.35 -7.49 -0.98
N GLY A 177 -2.30 -6.72 -1.30
CA GLY A 177 -1.60 -6.83 -2.58
C GLY A 177 -0.98 -8.21 -2.74
N PHE A 178 -0.26 -8.71 -1.73
CA PHE A 178 0.38 -10.03 -1.78
C PHE A 178 -0.64 -11.14 -2.03
N LEU A 179 -1.78 -11.11 -1.33
CA LEU A 179 -2.88 -12.04 -1.56
C LEU A 179 -3.46 -11.90 -2.98
N SER A 180 -3.53 -10.68 -3.51
CA SER A 180 -3.93 -10.45 -4.91
C SER A 180 -2.98 -11.11 -5.91
N VAL A 181 -1.68 -11.23 -5.62
CA VAL A 181 -0.72 -11.93 -6.49
C VAL A 181 -0.87 -13.44 -6.40
N CYS A 182 -1.09 -13.97 -5.18
CA CYS A 182 -1.19 -15.40 -4.95
C CYS A 182 -2.51 -16.00 -5.48
N VAL A 183 -3.63 -15.29 -5.27
CA VAL A 183 -4.98 -15.81 -5.51
C VAL A 183 -5.65 -15.12 -6.69
N GLY A 184 -5.28 -13.87 -6.96
CA GLY A 184 -5.96 -13.02 -7.95
C GLY A 184 -5.56 -13.29 -9.40
N GLY A 185 -6.56 -13.25 -10.27
CA GLY A 185 -6.39 -13.24 -11.72
C GLY A 185 -6.72 -14.56 -12.42
N PRO A 186 -6.64 -14.59 -13.76
CA PRO A 186 -6.97 -15.78 -14.53
C PRO A 186 -6.02 -16.92 -14.16
N ALA A 187 -6.55 -18.15 -14.16
CA ALA A 187 -5.73 -19.33 -13.99
C ALA A 187 -4.65 -19.35 -15.08
N PHE A 188 -3.39 -19.30 -14.67
CA PHE A 188 -2.32 -19.75 -15.56
C PHE A 188 -2.61 -21.22 -15.87
N ALA A 189 -2.29 -21.70 -17.07
CA ALA A 189 -2.45 -23.09 -17.49
C ALA A 189 -1.60 -24.05 -16.63
N GLY A 190 -1.97 -24.19 -15.36
CA GLY A 190 -1.29 -24.95 -14.34
C GLY A 190 -1.85 -26.35 -14.34
N ARG A 191 -0.99 -27.33 -14.63
CA ARG A 191 -1.31 -28.76 -14.53
C ARG A 191 -1.83 -29.19 -13.15
N TYR A 192 -1.61 -28.37 -12.11
CA TYR A 192 -1.90 -28.68 -10.71
C TYR A 192 -2.84 -27.69 -10.01
N MET A 193 -3.51 -26.77 -10.72
CA MET A 193 -4.58 -25.97 -10.11
C MET A 193 -5.85 -26.81 -9.95
N TYR A 194 -6.53 -26.60 -8.82
CA TYR A 194 -7.70 -27.37 -8.36
C TYR A 194 -8.69 -27.60 -9.50
N ARG A 195 -8.79 -28.85 -9.95
CA ARG A 195 -9.64 -29.26 -11.06
C ARG A 195 -11.07 -29.31 -10.55
N ALA A 196 -11.80 -28.20 -10.65
CA ALA A 196 -13.22 -28.16 -10.24
C ALA A 196 -14.07 -29.21 -11.00
N HIS A 197 -13.63 -29.65 -12.19
CA HIS A 197 -14.26 -30.75 -12.92
C HIS A 197 -13.24 -31.64 -13.66
N PRO A 198 -13.14 -32.95 -13.34
CA PRO A 198 -12.14 -33.85 -13.90
C PRO A 198 -12.30 -34.19 -15.40
N GLN A 199 -13.24 -33.59 -16.12
CA GLN A 199 -13.61 -34.05 -17.48
C GLN A 199 -13.51 -33.02 -18.60
N ARG A 200 -13.15 -31.75 -18.35
CA ARG A 200 -12.88 -30.80 -19.44
C ARG A 200 -11.38 -30.60 -19.66
N ALA A 201 -10.96 -30.72 -20.91
CA ALA A 201 -9.62 -30.39 -21.36
C ALA A 201 -9.48 -28.87 -21.52
N TYR A 202 -8.29 -28.34 -21.25
CA TYR A 202 -7.96 -26.97 -21.63
C TYR A 202 -7.97 -26.91 -23.16
N ASN A 203 -8.85 -26.10 -23.74
CA ASN A 203 -8.66 -25.71 -25.13
C ASN A 203 -7.39 -24.86 -25.17
N VAL A 204 -6.31 -25.48 -25.68
CA VAL A 204 -5.09 -24.82 -26.14
C VAL A 204 -5.40 -23.89 -27.31
#